data_AF-A0A535IHC7-F1
#
_entry.id   AF-A0A535IHC7-F1
#
_cell.length_a   1.000
_cell.length_b   1.000
_cell.length_c   1.000
_cell.angle_alpha   90.00
_cell.angle_beta   90.00
_cell.angle_gamma   90.00
#
_symmetry.space_group_name_H-M   'P 1'
#
loop_
_entity.id
_entity.type
_entity.pdbx_description
1 polymer ?
#
loop_
_entity_poly.entity_id
_entity_poly.type
_entity_poly.pdbx_seq_one_letter_code
_entity_poly.pdbx_strand_id
1 'polypeptide(L)' 'MDAAVCVICKRPLGDGAMRIRYENRTYSFDSERCKRIFYENPDRWLDAGGGVLEQPR' A
#
# COMPACT_ATOMS: atom_id res chain seq x y z
N MET A 1 4.34 8.61 16.42
CA MET A 1 4.66 8.40 15.00
C MET A 1 3.88 7.20 14.53
N ASP A 2 2.92 7.39 13.63
CA ASP A 2 2.22 6.29 12.96
C ASP A 2 3.26 5.48 12.16
N ALA A 3 3.59 4.30 12.67
CA ALA A 3 4.48 3.39 11.97
C ALA A 3 3.80 2.95 10.67
N ALA A 4 4.47 3.17 9.53
CA ALA A 4 3.96 2.69 8.26
C ALA A 4 3.81 1.15 8.34
N VAL A 5 2.74 0.61 7.79
CA VAL A 5 2.48 -0.84 7.77
C VAL A 5 2.38 -1.34 6.33
N CYS A 6 2.81 -2.58 6.12
CA CYS A 6 2.71 -3.22 4.82
C CYS A 6 1.24 -3.35 4.42
N VAL A 7 0.90 -2.97 3.19
CA VAL A 7 -0.49 -2.98 2.69
C VAL A 7 -1.07 -4.39 2.66
N ILE A 8 -0.22 -5.38 2.37
CA ILE A 8 -0.58 -6.79 2.16
C ILE A 8 -0.67 -7.55 3.48
N CYS A 9 0.41 -7.54 4.27
CA CYS A 9 0.52 -8.37 5.48
C CYS A 9 0.33 -7.59 6.79
N LYS A 10 0.10 -6.28 6.71
CA LYS A 10 -0.07 -5.36 7.86
C LYS A 10 1.08 -5.36 8.89
N ARG A 11 2.24 -5.90 8.51
CA ARG A 11 3.44 -5.87 9.36
C ARG A 11 4.02 -4.46 9.46
N PRO A 12 4.61 -4.09 10.60
CA PRO A 12 5.30 -2.83 10.76
C PRO A 12 6.47 -2.74 9.78
N LEU A 13 6.59 -1.59 9.13
CA LEU A 13 7.65 -1.29 8.19
C LEU A 13 8.80 -0.59 8.91
N GLY A 14 10.01 -1.07 8.66
CA GLY A 14 11.24 -0.41 9.11
C GLY A 14 11.79 0.59 8.10
N ASP A 15 13.01 1.08 8.36
CA ASP A 15 13.70 2.07 7.52
C ASP A 15 13.95 1.57 6.08
N GLY A 16 14.09 0.25 5.90
CA GLY A 16 14.30 -0.40 4.60
C GLY A 16 13.02 -0.77 3.81
N ALA A 17 11.87 -0.18 4.15
CA ALA A 17 10.61 -0.52 3.50
C ALA A 17 10.57 -0.12 2.01
N MET A 18 10.03 -1.01 1.18
CA MET A 18 9.93 -0.78 -0.25
C MET A 18 8.70 0.08 -0.55
N ARG A 19 8.91 1.25 -1.16
CA ARG A 19 7.82 2.16 -1.55
C ARG A 19 7.69 2.20 -3.06
N ILE A 20 6.48 2.05 -3.56
CA ILE A 20 6.18 2.24 -4.98
C ILE A 20 5.09 3.31 -5.13
N ARG A 21 5.15 4.05 -6.22
CA ARG A 21 4.08 4.97 -6.60
C ARG A 21 3.24 4.31 -7.69
N TYR A 22 1.94 4.20 -7.46
CA TYR A 22 0.97 3.62 -8.39
C TYR A 22 -0.31 4.47 -8.35
N GLU A 23 -0.81 4.90 -9.51
CA GLU A 23 -2.01 5.76 -9.65
C GLU A 23 -2.03 6.95 -8.68
N ASN A 24 -0.91 7.65 -8.60
CA ASN A 24 -0.71 8.81 -7.73
C ASN A 24 -0.76 8.52 -6.21
N ARG A 25 -0.86 7.25 -5.81
CA ARG A 25 -0.77 6.78 -4.41
C ARG A 25 0.59 6.12 -4.16
N THR A 26 1.09 6.25 -2.94
CA THR A 26 2.34 5.61 -2.50
C THR A 26 2.02 4.42 -1.62
N TYR A 27 2.38 3.23 -2.08
CA TYR A 27 2.21 1.98 -1.34
C TYR A 27 3.54 1.53 -0.76
N SER A 28 3.50 1.03 0.48
CA SER A 28 4.69 0.58 1.20
C SER A 28 4.59 -0.92 1.53
N PHE A 29 5.71 -1.63 1.37
CA PHE A 29 5.80 -3.09 1.52
C PHE A 29 7.01 -3.47 2.36
N ASP A 30 6.85 -4.54 3.14
CA ASP A 30 7.95 -5.07 3.96
C ASP A 30 8.93 -5.90 3.12
N SER A 31 8.42 -6.56 2.07
CA SER A 31 9.16 -7.54 1.29
C SER A 31 8.75 -7.53 -0.18
N GLU A 32 9.65 -7.99 -1.06
CA GLU A 32 9.38 -8.19 -2.49
C GLU A 32 8.23 -9.16 -2.77
N ARG A 33 8.01 -10.13 -1.87
CA ARG A 33 6.86 -11.04 -1.96
C ARG A 33 5.53 -10.28 -1.89
N CYS A 34 5.39 -9.36 -0.94
CA CYS A 34 4.20 -8.53 -0.80
C CYS A 34 4.02 -7.62 -2.01
N LYS A 35 5.13 -7.06 -2.53
CA LYS A 35 5.12 -6.31 -3.78
C LYS A 35 4.61 -7.16 -4.95
N ARG A 36 5.05 -8.42 -5.10
CA ARG A 36 4.54 -9.34 -6.14
C ARG A 36 3.04 -9.61 -6.02
N ILE A 37 2.56 -9.91 -4.81
CA ILE A 37 1.12 -10.14 -4.54
C ILE A 37 0.30 -8.91 -4.92
N PHE A 38 0.82 -7.71 -4.65
CA PHE A 38 0.20 -6.46 -5.08
C PHE A 38 0.11 -6.36 -6.61
N TYR A 39 1.17 -6.70 -7.35
CA TYR A 39 1.14 -6.68 -8.82
C TYR A 39 0.25 -7.77 -9.44
N GLU A 40 0.08 -8.91 -8.77
CA GLU A 40 -0.82 -9.96 -9.24
C GLU A 40 -2.27 -9.50 -9.27
N ASN A 41 -2.70 -8.70 -8.29
CA ASN A 41 -4.07 -8.17 -8.21
C ASN A 41 -4.09 -6.79 -7.51
N PRO A 42 -3.64 -5.71 -8.17
CA PRO A 42 -3.52 -4.40 -7.52
C PRO A 42 -4.88 -3.85 -7.13
N ASP A 43 -5.88 -3.99 -8.01
CA ASP A 43 -7.26 -3.51 -7.87
C ASP A 43 -7.89 -3.85 -6.51
N ARG A 44 -7.74 -5.11 -6.08
CA ARG A 44 -8.22 -5.62 -4.79
C ARG A 44 -7.65 -4.85 -3.58
N TRP A 45 -6.44 -4.31 -3.71
CA TRP A 45 -5.75 -3.55 -2.67
C TRP A 45 -5.91 -2.02 -2.83
N LEU A 46 -6.33 -1.55 -4.01
CA LEU A 46 -6.70 -0.14 -4.24
C LEU A 46 -7.99 0.20 -3.50
N ASP A 47 -8.97 -0.73 -3.51
CA ASP A 47 -10.28 -0.57 -2.88
C ASP A 47 -10.22 -0.61 -1.35
N ALA A 48 -9.38 -1.49 -0.79
CA ALA A 48 -9.17 -1.60 0.66
C ALA A 48 -8.36 -0.45 1.29
N GLY A 49 -7.92 0.52 0.47
CA GLY A 49 -7.12 1.68 0.86
C GLY A 49 -7.90 3.00 0.81
N GLY A 50 -9.24 2.95 0.84
CA GLY A 50 -10.12 4.12 0.84
C GLY A 50 -9.81 5.12 1.96
N GLY A 51 -8.89 6.04 1.68
CA GLY A 51 -9.23 7.45 1.89
C GLY A 51 -10.57 7.67 1.22
N VAL A 52 -11.55 8.04 2.03
CA VAL A 52 -12.86 8.53 1.64
C VAL A 52 -12.70 9.32 0.34
N LEU A 53 -13.41 8.93 -0.72
CA LEU A 53 -13.64 9.82 -1.84
C LEU A 53 -14.27 11.08 -1.24
N GLU A 54 -13.49 12.15 -1.06
CA GLU A 54 -14.03 13.49 -0.91
C GLU A 54 -14.68 13.80 -2.27
N GLN A 55 -15.95 13.43 -2.41
CA GLN A 55 -16.69 13.67 -3.64
C GLN A 55 -16.68 15.19 -3.90
N PRO A 56 -16.38 15.65 -5.13
CA PRO A 56 -16.65 17.02 -5.50
C PRO A 56 -18.14 17.11 -5.86
N ARG A 57 -18.95 17.83 -5.07
CA ARG A 57 -20.21 18.44 -5.54
C ARG A 57 -20.39 19.81 -4.91
#